data_AF-A0AA38HRP8-F1
#
_entry.id   AF-A0AA38HRP8-F1
#
_cell.length_a   1.000
_cell.length_b   1.000
_cell.length_c   1.000
_cell.angle_alpha   90.00
_cell.angle_beta   90.00
_cell.angle_gamma   90.00
#
_symmetry.space_group_name_H-M   'P 1'
#
loop_
_entity.id
_entity.type
_entity.pdbx_description
1 polymer ?
#
loop_
_entity_poly.entity_id
_entity_poly.type
_entity_poly.pdbx_seq_one_letter_code
_entity_poly.pdbx_strand_id
1 'polypeptide(L)'
;MNPHKCDHHHHHPSVPEGCYWRDYTGEIPKDAFPGGHDSNGQTTYIGQAYLADAGVVPANLFRGQSGMYLACNNKANYSDLAMKILCTSRPVSLAWVNTTAADLHLVTAGKELVIGGYHPRGNAKLLLNIGRVKHGGELIVGKVHEWKGNFSLNFVGDDTELSAKSYQALVVNSPNECCQLQHTY
;
A
#
# COMPACT_ATOMS: atom_id res chain seq x y z
N MET A 1 4.49 -45.52 -11.02
CA MET A 1 3.20 -44.80 -11.18
C MET A 1 3.02 -43.91 -9.97
N ASN A 2 3.03 -42.60 -10.21
CA ASN A 2 2.61 -41.58 -9.24
C ASN A 2 1.22 -41.11 -9.68
N PRO A 3 0.34 -40.74 -8.73
CA PRO A 3 -0.40 -39.51 -8.96
C PRO A 3 -0.24 -38.57 -7.76
N HIS A 4 0.41 -37.46 -8.09
CA HIS A 4 0.52 -36.26 -7.29
C HIS A 4 -0.85 -35.80 -6.80
N LYS A 5 -1.01 -35.70 -5.48
CA LYS A 5 -2.10 -34.93 -4.88
C LYS A 5 -1.63 -33.48 -4.88
N CYS A 6 -2.20 -32.67 -5.76
CA CYS A 6 -1.97 -31.23 -5.78
C CYS A 6 -2.67 -30.63 -4.56
N ASP A 7 -1.88 -30.16 -3.60
CA ASP A 7 -2.38 -29.34 -2.50
C ASP A 7 -2.88 -28.00 -3.06
N HIS A 8 -4.19 -27.79 -2.98
CA HIS A 8 -4.83 -26.53 -3.26
C HIS A 8 -4.48 -25.51 -2.18
N HIS A 9 -3.27 -24.95 -2.25
CA HIS A 9 -2.95 -23.72 -1.54
C HIS A 9 -3.83 -22.60 -2.11
N HIS A 10 -4.80 -22.18 -1.30
CA HIS A 10 -5.51 -20.92 -1.50
C HIS A 10 -4.45 -19.82 -1.61
N HIS A 11 -4.19 -19.34 -2.82
CA HIS A 11 -3.32 -18.20 -3.06
C HIS A 11 -3.98 -16.97 -2.45
N HIS A 12 -3.68 -16.73 -1.17
CA HIS A 12 -3.80 -15.38 -0.62
C HIS A 12 -2.90 -14.50 -1.50
N PRO A 13 -3.36 -13.31 -1.94
CA PRO A 13 -2.47 -12.37 -2.61
C PRO A 13 -1.28 -12.14 -1.68
N SER A 14 -0.11 -12.66 -2.09
CA SER A 14 1.07 -12.68 -1.25
C SER A 14 1.68 -11.30 -1.27
N VAL A 15 1.98 -10.77 -0.09
CA VAL A 15 2.84 -9.60 0.03
C VAL A 15 4.21 -10.00 -0.56
N PRO A 16 4.87 -9.13 -1.33
CA PRO A 16 6.18 -9.42 -1.91
C PRO A 16 7.19 -9.89 -0.84
N GLU A 17 8.12 -10.77 -1.24
CA GLU A 17 9.09 -11.35 -0.30
C GLU A 17 9.85 -10.27 0.48
N GLY A 18 10.00 -10.46 1.80
CA GLY A 18 10.65 -9.52 2.70
C GLY A 18 9.75 -8.39 3.22
N CYS A 19 8.55 -8.20 2.64
CA CYS A 19 7.53 -7.30 3.16
C CYS A 19 6.45 -8.10 3.92
N TYR A 20 5.95 -7.56 5.03
CA TYR A 20 4.93 -8.22 5.83
C TYR A 20 4.17 -7.23 6.71
N TRP A 21 2.97 -7.63 7.13
CA TRP A 21 2.11 -6.84 8.00
C TRP A 21 2.25 -7.28 9.46
N ARG A 22 2.47 -6.33 10.37
CA ARG A 22 2.41 -6.56 11.82
C ARG A 22 1.17 -5.92 12.41
N ASP A 23 0.63 -6.50 13.47
CA ASP A 23 -0.39 -5.83 14.28
C ASP A 23 0.16 -4.52 14.81
N TYR A 24 -0.64 -3.46 14.70
CA TYR A 24 -0.27 -2.15 15.19
C TYR A 24 -0.88 -1.92 16.57
N THR A 25 -0.03 -1.69 17.56
CA THR A 25 -0.40 -1.56 18.98
C THR A 25 -0.25 -0.12 19.51
N GLY A 26 -0.08 0.87 18.61
CA GLY A 26 0.23 2.25 18.97
C GLY A 26 1.73 2.59 18.90
N GLU A 27 2.60 1.57 18.88
CA GLU A 27 4.04 1.72 18.74
C GLU A 27 4.49 1.49 17.30
N ILE A 28 5.56 2.19 16.90
CA ILE A 28 6.15 2.04 15.57
C ILE A 28 7.33 1.05 15.64
N PRO A 29 7.24 -0.13 15.00
CA PRO A 29 8.36 -1.06 14.90
C PRO A 29 9.57 -0.44 14.18
N LYS A 30 10.78 -0.86 14.57
CA LYS A 30 12.04 -0.35 13.99
C LYS A 30 12.19 -0.61 12.49
N ASP A 31 11.52 -1.62 11.98
CA ASP A 31 11.50 -2.07 10.58
C ASP A 31 10.22 -1.65 9.83
N ALA A 32 9.42 -0.75 10.41
CA ALA A 32 8.29 -0.15 9.72
C ALA A 32 8.76 0.69 8.54
N PHE A 33 8.17 0.48 7.37
CA PHE A 33 8.54 1.22 6.16
C PHE A 33 7.85 2.59 6.15
N PRO A 34 8.59 3.71 5.95
CA PRO A 34 8.01 5.04 5.94
C PRO A 34 7.07 5.24 4.76
N GLY A 35 5.86 5.75 5.05
CA GLY A 35 4.84 6.06 4.05
C GLY A 35 5.01 7.47 3.49
N GLY A 36 5.18 8.44 4.37
CA GLY A 36 5.28 9.84 4.00
C GLY A 36 5.60 10.74 5.19
N HIS A 37 5.02 11.92 5.22
CA HIS A 37 5.19 12.89 6.30
C HIS A 37 3.93 13.75 6.47
N ASP A 38 3.68 14.16 7.70
CA ASP A 38 2.63 15.14 8.03
C ASP A 38 3.07 16.57 7.70
N SER A 39 2.17 17.53 7.94
CA SER A 39 2.41 18.97 7.73
C SER A 39 3.55 19.56 8.58
N ASN A 40 3.97 18.87 9.65
CA ASN A 40 5.13 19.25 10.47
C ASN A 40 6.43 18.56 10.01
N GLY A 41 6.38 17.76 8.95
CA GLY A 41 7.51 16.99 8.44
C GLY A 41 7.79 15.70 9.24
N GLN A 42 6.93 15.33 10.19
CA GLN A 42 7.09 14.10 10.96
C GLN A 42 6.68 12.90 10.11
N THR A 43 7.51 11.87 10.10
CA THR A 43 7.26 10.63 9.34
C THR A 43 5.92 10.00 9.69
N THR A 44 5.14 9.69 8.65
CA THR A 44 3.95 8.84 8.72
C THR A 44 4.27 7.48 8.08
N TYR A 45 3.48 6.48 8.44
CA TYR A 45 3.71 5.09 8.06
C TYR A 45 2.56 4.55 7.21
N ILE A 46 2.80 3.39 6.59
CA ILE A 46 1.77 2.70 5.82
C ILE A 46 1.02 1.77 6.76
N GLY A 47 -0.23 2.11 7.04
CA GLY A 47 -1.14 1.25 7.77
C GLY A 47 -2.16 0.60 6.84
N GLN A 48 -2.84 -0.42 7.36
CA GLN A 48 -4.12 -0.89 6.84
C GLN A 48 -5.05 -1.19 8.01
N ALA A 49 -6.35 -1.05 7.81
CA ALA A 49 -7.36 -1.43 8.80
C ALA A 49 -8.59 -2.04 8.11
N TYR A 50 -9.38 -2.78 8.89
CA TYR A 50 -10.62 -3.37 8.40
C TYR A 50 -11.76 -2.35 8.49
N LEU A 51 -12.58 -2.29 7.46
CA LEU A 51 -13.82 -1.53 7.40
C LEU A 51 -14.92 -2.46 6.89
N ALA A 52 -16.01 -2.61 7.65
CA ALA A 52 -17.03 -3.63 7.42
C ALA A 52 -17.51 -3.72 5.96
N ASP A 53 -17.82 -2.56 5.36
CA ASP A 53 -18.34 -2.48 3.99
C ASP A 53 -17.24 -2.35 2.92
N ALA A 54 -15.97 -2.39 3.31
CA ALA A 54 -14.86 -2.14 2.38
C ALA A 54 -13.70 -3.13 2.45
N GLY A 55 -13.72 -4.09 3.38
CA GLY A 55 -12.63 -5.04 3.58
C GLY A 55 -11.43 -4.39 4.26
N VAL A 56 -10.23 -4.64 3.74
CA VAL A 56 -8.98 -4.12 4.32
C VAL A 56 -8.46 -3.00 3.43
N VAL A 57 -8.34 -1.79 3.98
CA VAL A 57 -8.00 -0.59 3.21
C VAL A 57 -6.67 -0.01 3.71
N PRO A 58 -5.68 0.23 2.84
CA PRO A 58 -4.46 0.92 3.22
C PRO A 58 -4.71 2.41 3.40
N ALA A 59 -4.03 3.02 4.36
CA ALA A 59 -4.08 4.45 4.61
C ALA A 59 -2.84 4.97 5.34
N ASN A 60 -2.79 6.29 5.48
CA ASN A 60 -1.76 6.98 6.24
C ASN A 60 -1.91 6.69 7.74
N LEU A 61 -0.83 6.24 8.38
CA LEU A 61 -0.79 5.94 9.80
C LEU A 61 0.13 6.94 10.53
N PHE A 62 -0.42 7.61 11.53
CA PHE A 62 0.35 8.52 12.40
C PHE A 62 0.75 7.80 13.69
N ARG A 63 1.94 8.14 14.20
CA ARG A 63 2.47 7.58 15.44
C ARG A 63 1.53 7.85 16.62
N GLY A 64 1.28 6.83 17.44
CA GLY A 64 0.54 6.96 18.69
C GLY A 64 -0.98 7.07 18.53
N GLN A 65 -1.52 7.03 17.31
CA GLN A 65 -2.97 6.96 17.11
C GLN A 65 -3.51 5.56 17.43
N SER A 66 -4.74 5.49 17.94
CA SER A 66 -5.48 4.25 18.20
C SER A 66 -6.39 3.81 17.04
N GLY A 67 -6.40 4.58 15.95
CA GLY A 67 -7.26 4.38 14.78
C GLY A 67 -6.72 5.14 13.58
N MET A 68 -7.32 4.91 12.42
CA MET A 68 -6.96 5.55 11.16
C MET A 68 -8.21 5.98 10.40
N TYR A 69 -8.06 7.01 9.56
CA TYR A 69 -9.07 7.36 8.56
C TYR A 69 -8.77 6.65 7.23
N LEU A 70 -9.78 5.98 6.71
CA LEU A 70 -9.74 5.18 5.49
C LEU A 70 -10.56 5.86 4.40
N ALA A 71 -9.94 6.08 3.25
CA ALA A 71 -10.61 6.60 2.06
C ALA A 71 -11.53 5.51 1.50
N CYS A 72 -12.85 5.66 1.64
CA CYS A 72 -13.82 4.74 1.03
C CYS A 72 -15.20 5.37 0.82
N ASN A 73 -15.85 5.01 -0.29
CA ASN A 73 -17.20 5.46 -0.65
C ASN A 73 -17.35 7.00 -0.66
N ASN A 74 -16.34 7.71 -1.15
CA ASN A 74 -16.27 9.18 -1.21
C ASN A 74 -16.28 9.85 0.18
N LYS A 75 -15.77 9.17 1.20
CA LYS A 75 -15.70 9.66 2.58
C LYS A 75 -14.39 9.25 3.27
N ALA A 76 -14.00 10.02 4.27
CA ALA A 76 -13.06 9.59 5.29
C ALA A 76 -13.81 8.76 6.34
N ASN A 77 -13.47 7.48 6.48
CA ASN A 77 -14.12 6.57 7.43
C ASN A 77 -13.13 6.21 8.54
N TYR A 78 -13.51 6.45 9.79
CA TYR A 78 -12.67 6.05 10.91
C TYR A 78 -12.75 4.53 11.14
N SER A 79 -11.61 3.90 11.43
CA SER A 79 -11.56 2.52 11.93
C SER A 79 -10.36 2.32 12.86
N ASP A 80 -10.61 1.60 13.95
CA ASP A 80 -9.62 1.07 14.90
C ASP A 80 -9.54 -0.47 14.82
N LEU A 81 -10.22 -1.09 13.85
CA LEU A 81 -10.35 -2.54 13.75
C LEU A 81 -9.22 -3.17 12.93
N ALA A 82 -8.61 -4.21 13.52
CA ALA A 82 -7.59 -5.04 12.86
C ALA A 82 -6.47 -4.22 12.19
N MET A 83 -6.03 -3.16 12.87
CA MET A 83 -4.98 -2.28 12.38
C MET A 83 -3.65 -3.01 12.24
N LYS A 84 -3.01 -2.81 11.10
CA LYS A 84 -1.68 -3.35 10.82
C LYS A 84 -0.78 -2.29 10.20
N ILE A 85 0.52 -2.46 10.40
CA ILE A 85 1.57 -1.61 9.85
C ILE A 85 2.47 -2.41 8.91
N LEU A 86 2.86 -1.82 7.78
CA LEU A 86 3.77 -2.45 6.82
C LEU A 86 5.21 -2.38 7.34
N CYS A 87 5.83 -3.53 7.48
CA CYS A 87 7.23 -3.69 7.84
C CYS A 87 7.99 -4.40 6.71
N THR A 88 9.31 -4.20 6.68
CA THR A 88 10.17 -4.87 5.71
C THR A 88 11.53 -5.22 6.33
N SER A 89 12.02 -6.43 6.03
CA SER A 89 13.42 -6.80 6.33
C SER A 89 14.39 -6.35 5.24
N ARG A 90 13.88 -5.87 4.09
CA ARG A 90 14.65 -5.47 2.91
C ARG A 90 14.20 -4.09 2.42
N PRO A 91 14.44 -2.99 3.17
CA PRO A 91 13.98 -1.67 2.77
C PRO A 91 14.54 -1.20 1.42
N VAL A 92 15.73 -1.67 1.05
CA VAL A 92 16.39 -1.31 -0.23
C VAL A 92 15.69 -1.88 -1.47
N SER A 93 14.85 -2.91 -1.33
CA SER A 93 14.08 -3.46 -2.46
C SER A 93 12.80 -2.69 -2.72
N LEU A 94 12.35 -1.83 -1.80
CA LEU A 94 11.14 -1.02 -1.95
C LEU A 94 11.46 0.33 -2.58
N ALA A 95 10.67 0.73 -3.55
CA ALA A 95 10.80 2.02 -4.21
C ALA A 95 9.44 2.69 -4.42
N TRP A 96 9.44 4.02 -4.34
CA TRP A 96 8.31 4.85 -4.75
C TRP A 96 8.54 5.32 -6.18
N VAL A 97 7.67 4.92 -7.10
CA VAL A 97 7.77 5.28 -8.51
C VAL A 97 6.71 6.31 -8.86
N ASN A 98 7.13 7.45 -9.40
CA ASN A 98 6.21 8.47 -9.92
C ASN A 98 5.43 7.91 -11.10
N THR A 99 4.13 8.16 -11.12
CA THR A 99 3.25 7.65 -12.17
C THR A 99 1.99 8.51 -12.34
N THR A 100 1.23 8.18 -13.38
CA THR A 100 -0.11 8.69 -13.61
C THR A 100 -1.12 7.56 -13.65
N ALA A 101 -2.41 7.88 -13.59
CA ALA A 101 -3.47 6.89 -13.66
C ALA A 101 -3.51 6.12 -14.99
N ALA A 102 -2.98 6.70 -16.07
CA ALA A 102 -2.85 6.03 -17.36
C ALA A 102 -1.57 5.19 -17.44
N ASP A 103 -0.47 5.66 -16.83
CA ASP A 103 0.87 5.11 -17.07
C ASP A 103 1.32 4.06 -16.05
N LEU A 104 0.53 3.77 -15.01
CA LEU A 104 0.92 2.84 -13.95
C LEU A 104 1.45 1.51 -14.52
N HIS A 105 0.69 0.91 -15.44
CA HIS A 105 1.03 -0.36 -16.06
C HIS A 105 2.35 -0.32 -16.87
N LEU A 106 2.73 0.86 -17.41
CA LEU A 106 3.97 1.04 -18.16
C LEU A 106 5.16 1.18 -17.21
N VAL A 107 5.04 2.01 -16.18
CA VAL A 107 6.16 2.30 -15.27
C VAL A 107 6.45 1.16 -14.28
N THR A 108 5.50 0.25 -14.09
CA THR A 108 5.66 -0.95 -13.27
C THR A 108 5.88 -2.22 -14.09
N ALA A 109 6.09 -2.11 -15.41
CA ALA A 109 6.50 -3.25 -16.21
C ALA A 109 7.79 -3.87 -15.65
N GLY A 110 7.75 -5.17 -15.31
CA GLY A 110 8.87 -5.88 -14.70
C GLY A 110 9.06 -5.65 -13.19
N LYS A 111 8.11 -4.97 -12.53
CA LYS A 111 8.09 -4.71 -11.09
C LYS A 111 6.80 -5.25 -10.46
N GLU A 112 6.85 -5.54 -9.17
CA GLU A 112 5.68 -5.98 -8.42
C GLU A 112 5.10 -4.81 -7.61
N LEU A 113 3.80 -4.55 -7.73
CA LEU A 113 3.10 -3.58 -6.88
C LEU A 113 2.90 -4.17 -5.49
N VAL A 114 3.12 -3.37 -4.45
CA VAL A 114 2.85 -3.81 -3.08
C VAL A 114 1.35 -3.71 -2.80
N ILE A 115 0.75 -4.85 -2.46
CA ILE A 115 -0.66 -4.96 -2.10
C ILE A 115 -0.87 -4.45 -0.68
N GLY A 116 -1.71 -3.41 -0.57
CA GLY A 116 -2.11 -2.72 0.64
C GLY A 116 -3.37 -3.25 1.31
N GLY A 117 -4.13 -4.09 0.62
CA GLY A 117 -5.40 -4.59 1.11
C GLY A 117 -6.30 -5.11 0.00
N TYR A 118 -7.58 -5.23 0.29
CA TYR A 118 -8.58 -5.68 -0.68
C TYR A 118 -9.97 -5.13 -0.36
N HIS A 119 -10.75 -4.91 -1.41
CA HIS A 119 -12.17 -4.60 -1.34
C HIS A 119 -13.00 -5.83 -1.77
N PRO A 120 -13.99 -6.27 -0.98
CA PRO A 120 -14.87 -7.38 -1.36
C PRO A 120 -15.71 -7.01 -2.59
N ARG A 121 -15.85 -7.92 -3.55
CA ARG A 121 -16.68 -7.73 -4.75
C ARG A 121 -17.45 -9.01 -5.07
N GLY A 122 -18.58 -9.21 -4.40
CA GLY A 122 -19.32 -10.47 -4.46
C GLY A 122 -18.44 -11.62 -3.97
N ASN A 123 -18.21 -12.62 -4.83
CA ASN A 123 -17.32 -13.75 -4.53
C ASN A 123 -15.84 -13.50 -4.86
N ALA A 124 -15.49 -12.32 -5.37
CA ALA A 124 -14.12 -11.93 -5.72
C ALA A 124 -13.56 -10.85 -4.79
N LYS A 125 -12.25 -10.59 -4.90
CA LYS A 125 -11.55 -9.51 -4.20
C LYS A 125 -10.93 -8.57 -5.22
N LEU A 126 -11.18 -7.28 -5.09
CA LEU A 126 -10.42 -6.23 -5.78
C LEU A 126 -9.19 -5.91 -4.94
N LEU A 127 -8.00 -6.14 -5.46
CA LEU A 127 -6.75 -5.82 -4.76
C LEU A 127 -6.53 -4.32 -4.75
N LEU A 128 -6.12 -3.80 -3.59
CA LEU A 128 -5.77 -2.40 -3.40
C LEU A 128 -4.26 -2.32 -3.29
N ASN A 129 -3.60 -1.63 -4.22
CA ASN A 129 -2.17 -1.37 -4.17
C ASN A 129 -1.88 -0.14 -3.32
N ILE A 130 -0.63 0.02 -2.89
CA ILE A 130 -0.20 1.14 -2.07
C ILE A 130 0.32 2.27 -2.96
N GLY A 131 -0.18 3.47 -2.73
CA GLY A 131 0.37 4.68 -3.32
C GLY A 131 0.38 5.85 -2.35
N ARG A 132 1.01 6.94 -2.74
CA ARG A 132 1.03 8.19 -1.97
C ARG A 132 1.02 9.42 -2.86
N VAL A 133 0.54 10.54 -2.33
CA VAL A 133 0.46 11.81 -3.05
C VAL A 133 0.76 12.98 -2.11
N LYS A 134 1.29 14.06 -2.69
CA LYS A 134 1.45 15.32 -1.98
C LYS A 134 0.14 16.10 -1.99
N HIS A 135 -0.41 16.42 -0.82
CA HIS A 135 -1.63 17.21 -0.65
C HIS A 135 -1.54 18.01 0.65
N GLY A 136 -1.93 19.28 0.65
CA GLY A 136 -1.95 20.10 1.88
C GLY A 136 -0.59 20.27 2.58
N GLY A 137 0.54 20.11 1.89
CA GLY A 137 1.88 20.13 2.49
C GLY A 137 2.32 18.78 3.09
N GLU A 138 1.44 17.79 3.08
CA GLU A 138 1.71 16.43 3.56
C GLU A 138 2.02 15.48 2.40
N LEU A 139 2.62 14.34 2.71
CA LEU A 139 2.79 13.22 1.80
C LEU A 139 1.98 12.04 2.33
N ILE A 140 0.83 11.79 1.70
CA ILE A 140 -0.27 10.99 2.26
C ILE A 140 -0.36 9.65 1.54
N VAL A 141 -0.40 8.55 2.31
CA VAL A 141 -0.64 7.20 1.80
C VAL A 141 -2.13 6.95 1.54
N GLY A 142 -2.43 6.23 0.46
CA GLY A 142 -3.78 5.80 0.11
C GLY A 142 -3.81 4.52 -0.72
N LYS A 143 -5.00 4.19 -1.22
CA LYS A 143 -5.26 2.99 -2.03
C LYS A 143 -5.19 3.31 -3.52
N VAL A 144 -4.47 2.50 -4.28
CA VAL A 144 -4.45 2.53 -5.74
C VAL A 144 -5.23 1.33 -6.26
N HIS A 145 -6.23 1.59 -7.10
CA HIS A 145 -7.02 0.52 -7.72
C HIS A 145 -7.45 0.92 -9.12
N GLU A 146 -7.77 -0.08 -9.93
CA GLU A 146 -8.24 0.08 -11.29
C GLU A 146 -9.72 0.45 -11.32
N TRP A 147 -10.06 1.43 -12.16
CA TRP A 147 -11.42 1.78 -12.53
C TRP A 147 -11.48 2.18 -14.00
N LYS A 148 -12.14 1.36 -14.82
CA LYS A 148 -12.34 1.60 -16.27
C LYS A 148 -11.02 1.85 -17.02
N GLY A 149 -10.01 1.04 -16.73
CA GLY A 149 -8.67 1.08 -17.33
C GLY A 149 -7.72 2.13 -16.74
N ASN A 150 -8.16 2.91 -15.74
CA ASN A 150 -7.32 3.90 -15.08
C ASN A 150 -7.04 3.49 -13.64
N PHE A 151 -5.80 3.65 -13.19
CA PHE A 151 -5.39 3.36 -11.83
C PHE A 151 -5.28 4.64 -11.03
N SER A 152 -6.32 5.03 -10.29
CA SER A 152 -6.28 6.25 -9.49
C SER A 152 -5.87 5.96 -8.06
N LEU A 153 -5.15 6.91 -7.45
CA LEU A 153 -4.92 6.91 -6.01
C LEU A 153 -6.09 7.59 -5.32
N ASN A 154 -6.73 6.90 -4.39
CA ASN A 154 -7.68 7.48 -3.46
C ASN A 154 -7.06 7.58 -2.07
N PHE A 155 -7.22 8.73 -1.42
CA PHE A 155 -6.60 9.04 -0.14
C PHE A 155 -7.53 9.93 0.68
N VAL A 156 -7.28 10.01 2.00
CA VAL A 156 -8.02 10.92 2.87
C VAL A 156 -7.37 12.29 2.80
N GLY A 157 -8.15 13.30 2.45
CA GLY A 157 -7.75 14.71 2.46
C GLY A 157 -8.98 15.57 2.69
N ASP A 158 -8.82 16.65 3.46
CA ASP A 158 -9.91 17.59 3.77
C ASP A 158 -11.17 16.89 4.32
N ASP A 159 -10.98 15.93 5.24
CA ASP A 159 -12.01 15.09 5.86
C ASP A 159 -12.89 14.27 4.88
N THR A 160 -12.43 14.09 3.64
CA THR A 160 -13.12 13.30 2.62
C THR A 160 -12.17 12.35 1.88
N GLU A 161 -12.72 11.47 1.03
CA GLU A 161 -11.93 10.72 0.07
C GLU A 161 -11.72 11.58 -1.18
N LEU A 162 -10.45 11.87 -1.47
CA LEU A 162 -10.01 12.56 -2.68
C LEU A 162 -9.35 11.55 -3.62
N SER A 163 -9.31 11.88 -4.91
CA SER A 163 -8.69 11.06 -5.95
C SER A 163 -7.61 11.85 -6.69
N ALA A 164 -6.43 11.25 -6.85
CA ALA A 164 -5.31 11.81 -7.58
C ALA A 164 -5.01 10.98 -8.84
N LYS A 165 -4.78 11.69 -9.95
CA LYS A 165 -4.34 11.10 -11.22
C LYS A 165 -2.83 11.04 -11.38
N SER A 166 -2.08 11.77 -10.56
CA SER A 166 -0.62 11.73 -10.52
C SER A 166 -0.18 11.49 -9.09
N TYR A 167 0.64 10.47 -8.88
CA TYR A 167 1.00 9.97 -7.55
C TYR A 167 2.27 9.12 -7.61
N GLN A 168 2.69 8.59 -6.47
CA GLN A 168 3.75 7.60 -6.36
C GLN A 168 3.16 6.23 -6.01
N ALA A 169 3.50 5.19 -6.76
CA ALA A 169 3.14 3.82 -6.44
C ALA A 169 4.30 3.13 -5.70
N LEU A 170 3.98 2.29 -4.71
CA LEU A 170 4.97 1.48 -4.02
C LEU A 170 5.21 0.18 -4.79
N VAL A 171 6.46 -0.06 -5.16
CA VAL A 171 6.87 -1.26 -5.90
C VAL A 171 8.00 -1.98 -5.18
N VAL A 172 8.14 -3.27 -5.49
CA VAL A 172 9.36 -4.03 -5.22
C VAL A 172 10.17 -4.12 -6.49
N ASN A 173 11.42 -3.67 -6.40
CA ASN A 173 12.39 -3.83 -7.47
C ASN A 173 12.82 -5.29 -7.53
N SER A 174 12.90 -5.84 -8.74
CA SER A 174 13.41 -7.19 -8.94
C SER A 174 14.87 -7.28 -8.45
N PRO A 175 15.30 -8.43 -7.88
CA PRO A 175 16.66 -8.61 -7.33
C PRO A 175 17.79 -8.21 -8.29
N ASN A 176 17.53 -8.28 -9.59
CA ASN A 176 18.50 -7.99 -10.65
C ASN A 176 18.82 -6.49 -10.80
N GLU A 177 18.04 -5.57 -10.24
CA GLU A 177 18.34 -4.12 -10.30
C GLU A 177 19.34 -3.68 -9.21
N CYS A 178 19.36 -4.34 -8.04
CA CYS A 178 20.29 -3.99 -6.95
C CYS A 178 21.76 -4.32 -7.29
N CYS A 179 22.03 -5.30 -8.15
CA CYS A 179 23.40 -5.65 -8.55
C CYS A 179 24.04 -4.63 -9.52
N GLN A 180 23.26 -3.75 -10.16
CA GLN A 180 23.80 -2.81 -11.15
C GLN A 180 24.32 -1.50 -10.56
N LEU A 181 24.05 -1.23 -9.27
CA LEU A 181 24.51 -0.02 -8.59
C LEU A 181 25.77 -0.21 -7.73
N GLN A 182 26.39 -1.40 -7.75
CA GLN A 182 27.59 -1.70 -6.94
C GLN A 182 28.91 -1.68 -7.73
N HIS A 183 28.92 -1.28 -9.00
CA HIS A 183 30.11 -1.34 -9.87
C HIS A 183 30.61 0.01 -10.42
N THR A 184 30.38 1.11 -9.71
CA THR A 184 31.04 2.38 -10.01
C THR A 184 31.65 2.99 -8.77
N TYR A 185 32.83 2.48 -8.38
CA TYR A 185 33.90 3.21 -7.68
C TYR A 185 35.24 2.55 -8.00
#